data_AF-A0A8T4DNZ8-F1
#
_entry.id   AF-A0A8T4DNZ8-F1
#
_cell.length_a   1.000
_cell.length_b   1.000
_cell.length_c   1.000
_cell.angle_alpha   90.00
_cell.angle_beta   90.00
_cell.angle_gamma   90.00
#
_symmetry.space_group_name_H-M   'P 1'
#
loop_
_entity.id
_entity.type
_entity.pdbx_description
1 polymer ?
#
loop_
_entity_poly.entity_id
_entity_poly.type
_entity_poly.pdbx_seq_one_letter_code
_entity_poly.pdbx_strand_id
1 'polypeptide(L)'
;MVQIFLAPRSNEHSAENIKSTMQFEMTYESVEQYLSEHNKTKLKQNPQFRAWGNTASLKSRWNSMNEGDIILFYAKGKFIHYSRLIAKEESMEFSDKFWGRSDPRAPWPCIFFVSDYHPIDLPIATLRQFTNYAENWDRVQGFMPLTQEATEKIIEQYGSVEKFLSLDIESHYKDTITQLEEYYADMPERITKGNPKVAQKKELRDIPSERILTYFSKDAQKLGKANHAHQDLVNRFIDFFEIYGGICQTDEKSYDLLVNIKNKFYLFEMKSTANMKKQIRAAIAQLFSYEYFYVRPRVEEGEASSIVKCLALDRKPPKIYMEFLDYISIKTFWVKDGRFFGPTEIFST
;
A
#
# COMPACT_ATOMS: atom_id res chain seq x y z
N MET A 1 -1.91 33.46 -7.91
CA MET A 1 -1.21 32.74 -6.82
C MET A 1 -1.86 31.37 -6.70
N VAL A 2 -1.08 30.31 -6.48
CA VAL A 2 -1.62 28.96 -6.29
C VAL A 2 -2.35 28.87 -4.94
N GLN A 3 -3.53 28.27 -4.90
CA GLN A 3 -4.24 27.99 -3.65
C GLN A 3 -4.03 26.53 -3.23
N ILE A 4 -4.14 26.29 -1.92
CA ILE A 4 -4.09 24.96 -1.32
C ILE A 4 -5.50 24.62 -0.81
N PHE A 5 -6.02 23.44 -1.18
CA PHE A 5 -7.28 22.89 -0.68
C PHE A 5 -7.05 21.63 0.13
N LEU A 6 -7.80 21.48 1.22
CA LEU A 6 -7.72 20.35 2.15
C LEU A 6 -8.91 19.42 1.92
N ALA A 7 -8.64 18.18 1.54
CA ALA A 7 -9.65 17.15 1.26
C ALA A 7 -9.62 16.03 2.33
N PRO A 8 -10.65 15.89 3.18
CA PRO A 8 -10.68 14.86 4.21
C PRO A 8 -11.01 13.47 3.63
N ARG A 9 -10.24 12.47 4.07
CA ARG A 9 -10.30 11.08 3.60
C ARG A 9 -11.04 10.13 4.56
N SER A 10 -11.74 10.66 5.57
CA SER A 10 -12.02 9.92 6.82
C SER A 10 -13.47 9.86 7.31
N ASN A 11 -14.46 10.32 6.55
CA ASN A 11 -15.87 9.98 6.84
C ASN A 11 -16.31 8.76 5.99
N GLU A 12 -17.30 7.99 6.48
CA GLU A 12 -17.73 6.73 5.85
C GLU A 12 -18.17 6.94 4.39
N HIS A 13 -18.76 8.09 4.09
CA HIS A 13 -19.18 8.52 2.76
C HIS A 13 -18.01 8.82 1.79
N SER A 14 -16.92 9.45 2.25
CA SER A 14 -15.73 9.64 1.41
C SER A 14 -15.05 8.32 1.02
N ALA A 15 -15.20 7.27 1.85
CA ALA A 15 -14.51 6.00 1.71
C ALA A 15 -14.79 5.27 0.39
N GLU A 16 -15.89 5.59 -0.29
CA GLU A 16 -16.27 5.04 -1.59
C GLU A 16 -15.53 5.78 -2.71
N ASN A 17 -15.59 7.13 -2.75
CA ASN A 17 -14.83 7.97 -3.69
C ASN A 17 -13.32 7.65 -3.67
N ILE A 18 -12.79 7.44 -2.46
CA ILE A 18 -11.38 7.06 -2.23
C ILE A 18 -11.03 5.68 -2.80
N LYS A 19 -11.97 4.74 -2.81
CA LYS A 19 -11.75 3.35 -3.23
C LYS A 19 -11.78 3.17 -4.74
N SER A 20 -12.60 3.94 -5.47
CA SER A 20 -12.75 3.76 -6.92
C SER A 20 -11.92 4.72 -7.78
N THR A 21 -11.81 6.02 -7.44
CA THR A 21 -11.25 7.02 -8.38
C THR A 21 -9.98 7.75 -7.90
N MET A 22 -9.54 7.54 -6.66
CA MET A 22 -8.27 8.06 -6.13
C MET A 22 -7.20 7.00 -5.89
N GLN A 23 -7.61 5.76 -5.61
CA GLN A 23 -6.68 4.64 -5.46
C GLN A 23 -6.21 4.08 -6.81
N PHE A 24 -6.90 4.41 -7.90
CA PHE A 24 -6.64 3.93 -9.24
C PHE A 24 -6.68 5.11 -10.21
N GLU A 25 -5.86 5.07 -11.25
CA GLU A 25 -5.88 6.06 -12.33
C GLU A 25 -7.06 5.80 -13.24
N MET A 26 -7.69 6.88 -13.68
CA MET A 26 -8.77 6.86 -14.67
C MET A 26 -8.17 7.08 -16.05
N THR A 27 -8.67 6.36 -17.05
CA THR A 27 -8.31 6.63 -18.46
C THR A 27 -9.31 7.60 -19.07
N TYR A 28 -8.89 8.35 -20.09
CA TYR A 28 -9.75 9.30 -20.80
C TYR A 28 -11.02 8.62 -21.35
N GLU A 29 -10.89 7.44 -21.95
CA GLU A 29 -11.97 6.67 -22.58
C GLU A 29 -13.03 6.23 -21.56
N SER A 30 -12.62 6.02 -20.31
CA SER A 30 -13.53 5.63 -19.23
C SER A 30 -14.47 6.75 -18.81
N VAL A 31 -14.05 8.01 -18.99
CA VAL A 31 -14.79 9.21 -18.52
C VAL A 31 -15.37 10.08 -19.63
N GLU A 32 -14.89 9.97 -20.87
CA GLU A 32 -15.17 10.89 -21.98
C GLU A 32 -16.66 11.25 -22.14
N GLN A 33 -17.56 10.28 -22.02
CA GLN A 33 -19.00 10.46 -22.16
C GLN A 33 -19.63 11.38 -21.09
N TYR A 34 -18.96 11.57 -19.96
CA TYR A 34 -19.41 12.39 -18.82
C TYR A 34 -18.75 13.78 -18.77
N LEU A 35 -17.87 14.09 -19.74
CA LEU A 35 -17.12 15.35 -19.79
C LEU A 35 -17.73 16.34 -20.78
N SER A 36 -17.71 17.61 -20.40
CA SER A 36 -17.86 18.73 -21.32
C SER A 36 -16.68 18.79 -22.32
N GLU A 37 -16.93 19.31 -23.53
CA GLU A 37 -15.91 19.43 -24.60
C GLU A 37 -14.64 20.17 -24.15
N HIS A 38 -14.79 21.16 -23.26
CA HIS A 38 -13.68 21.88 -22.66
C HIS A 38 -12.78 20.96 -21.83
N ASN A 39 -13.37 20.13 -20.96
CA ASN A 39 -12.63 19.20 -20.11
C ASN A 39 -12.08 18.00 -20.87
N LYS A 40 -12.74 17.56 -21.95
CA LYS A 40 -12.21 16.51 -22.83
C LYS A 40 -10.81 16.85 -23.33
N THR A 41 -10.61 18.07 -23.82
CA THR A 41 -9.31 18.54 -24.32
C THR A 41 -8.22 18.46 -23.24
N LYS A 42 -8.52 18.93 -22.02
CA LYS A 42 -7.57 18.93 -20.90
C LYS A 42 -7.19 17.53 -20.43
N LEU A 43 -8.17 16.65 -20.27
CA LEU A 43 -7.94 15.29 -19.79
C LEU A 43 -7.29 14.39 -20.87
N LYS A 44 -7.51 14.67 -22.15
CA LYS A 44 -6.78 14.01 -23.24
C LYS A 44 -5.29 14.37 -23.28
N GLN A 45 -4.92 15.58 -22.81
CA GLN A 45 -3.53 16.00 -22.65
C GLN A 45 -2.87 15.46 -21.37
N ASN A 46 -3.67 15.00 -20.40
CA ASN A 46 -3.21 14.48 -19.11
C ASN A 46 -3.75 13.05 -18.91
N PRO A 47 -3.21 12.04 -19.62
CA PRO A 47 -3.81 10.70 -19.69
C PRO A 47 -3.79 9.91 -18.37
N GLN A 48 -3.00 10.34 -17.38
CA GLN A 48 -2.97 9.79 -16.03
C GLN A 48 -3.56 10.80 -15.06
N PHE A 49 -4.80 10.59 -14.65
CA PHE A 49 -5.50 11.44 -13.70
C PHE A 49 -6.34 10.64 -12.71
N ARG A 50 -6.73 11.30 -11.62
CA ARG A 50 -7.62 10.77 -10.58
C ARG A 50 -8.80 11.73 -10.40
N ALA A 51 -9.92 11.25 -9.86
CA ALA A 51 -11.10 12.08 -9.65
C ALA A 51 -11.56 12.07 -8.18
N TRP A 52 -12.04 13.22 -7.71
CA TRP A 52 -12.68 13.38 -6.40
C TRP A 52 -14.03 14.07 -6.55
N GLY A 53 -14.98 13.73 -5.69
CA GLY A 53 -16.33 14.32 -5.65
C GLY A 53 -16.62 15.07 -4.36
N ASN A 54 -17.21 16.26 -4.49
CA ASN A 54 -17.79 17.04 -3.42
C ASN A 54 -19.32 17.09 -3.56
N THR A 55 -20.03 17.15 -2.43
CA THR A 55 -21.49 17.36 -2.41
C THR A 55 -21.86 18.75 -2.94
N ALA A 56 -23.07 18.91 -3.49
CA ALA A 56 -23.54 20.19 -4.02
C ALA A 56 -23.50 21.35 -2.99
N SER A 57 -23.61 21.05 -1.69
CA SER A 57 -23.44 22.03 -0.59
C SER A 57 -22.06 22.69 -0.54
N LEU A 58 -21.04 22.10 -1.18
CA LEU A 58 -19.67 22.61 -1.26
C LEU A 58 -19.38 23.30 -2.60
N LYS A 59 -20.37 23.45 -3.49
CA LYS A 59 -20.21 24.01 -4.85
C LYS A 59 -19.53 25.38 -4.87
N SER A 60 -19.77 26.24 -3.88
CA SER A 60 -19.09 27.54 -3.77
C SER A 60 -17.56 27.40 -3.61
N ARG A 61 -17.11 26.48 -2.73
CA ARG A 61 -15.67 26.19 -2.51
C ARG A 61 -15.04 25.44 -3.69
N TRP A 62 -15.82 24.64 -4.40
CA TRP A 62 -15.39 23.97 -5.63
C TRP A 62 -15.27 24.96 -6.81
N ASN A 63 -16.18 25.94 -6.90
CA ASN A 63 -16.12 27.02 -7.88
C ASN A 63 -14.84 27.85 -7.73
N SER A 64 -14.38 28.14 -6.50
CA SER A 64 -13.18 28.96 -6.25
C SER A 64 -11.84 28.28 -6.55
N MET A 65 -11.82 26.98 -6.89
CA MET A 65 -10.61 26.28 -7.33
C MET A 65 -10.24 26.65 -8.77
N ASN A 66 -8.95 26.74 -9.08
CA ASN A 66 -8.39 27.02 -10.40
C ASN A 66 -7.39 25.95 -10.83
N GLU A 67 -7.16 25.83 -12.13
CA GLU A 67 -6.16 24.91 -12.68
C GLU A 67 -4.77 25.19 -12.10
N GLY A 68 -4.05 24.14 -11.72
CA GLY A 68 -2.76 24.22 -11.03
C GLY A 68 -2.84 24.30 -9.49
N ASP A 69 -4.01 24.61 -8.90
CA ASP A 69 -4.21 24.60 -7.44
C ASP A 69 -3.87 23.23 -6.83
N ILE A 70 -3.36 23.24 -5.60
CA ILE A 70 -2.84 22.05 -4.90
C ILE A 70 -3.93 21.48 -3.98
N ILE A 71 -4.17 20.17 -4.03
CA ILE A 71 -5.08 19.46 -3.13
C ILE A 71 -4.27 18.57 -2.19
N LEU A 72 -4.38 18.76 -0.87
CA LEU A 72 -3.81 17.91 0.17
C LEU A 72 -4.86 16.93 0.71
N PHE A 73 -4.57 15.63 0.65
CA PHE A 73 -5.50 14.58 1.09
C PHE A 73 -5.22 14.15 2.54
N TYR A 74 -6.09 14.55 3.46
CA TYR A 74 -5.97 14.33 4.91
C TYR A 74 -6.52 12.97 5.36
N ALA A 75 -5.73 12.17 6.07
CA ALA A 75 -6.15 10.94 6.73
C ALA A 75 -5.43 10.71 8.06
N LYS A 76 -6.18 10.38 9.12
CA LYS A 76 -5.64 9.90 10.41
C LYS A 76 -4.54 10.81 11.02
N GLY A 77 -4.79 12.11 11.12
CA GLY A 77 -3.88 13.07 11.75
C GLY A 77 -2.82 13.67 10.81
N LYS A 78 -2.75 13.24 9.54
CA LYS A 78 -1.75 13.73 8.58
C LYS A 78 -2.29 13.85 7.16
N PHE A 79 -1.61 14.64 6.33
CA PHE A 79 -1.79 14.62 4.87
C PHE A 79 -0.87 13.55 4.30
N ILE A 80 -1.43 12.68 3.46
CA ILE A 80 -0.75 11.49 2.97
C ILE A 80 -0.39 11.54 1.48
N HIS A 81 -1.02 12.44 0.72
CA HIS A 81 -0.70 12.71 -0.68
C HIS A 81 -1.06 14.16 -1.02
N TYR A 82 -0.40 14.74 -2.03
CA TYR A 82 -0.88 15.91 -2.74
C TYR A 82 -1.04 15.65 -4.24
N SER A 83 -1.79 16.53 -4.92
CA SER A 83 -2.05 16.47 -6.36
C SER A 83 -2.41 17.88 -6.89
N ARG A 84 -2.29 18.12 -8.19
CA ARG A 84 -2.69 19.40 -8.82
C ARG A 84 -4.04 19.30 -9.52
N LEU A 85 -4.83 20.38 -9.50
CA LEU A 85 -6.09 20.48 -10.24
C LEU A 85 -5.85 20.60 -11.75
N ILE A 86 -6.44 19.72 -12.54
CA ILE A 86 -6.49 19.80 -14.02
C ILE A 86 -7.81 20.43 -14.48
N ALA A 87 -8.93 19.88 -13.98
CA ALA A 87 -10.25 20.12 -14.54
C ALA A 87 -11.35 19.95 -13.48
N LYS A 88 -12.52 20.51 -13.76
CA LYS A 88 -13.71 20.50 -12.90
C LYS A 88 -14.95 20.21 -13.73
N GLU A 89 -15.74 19.23 -13.33
CA GLU A 89 -16.98 18.86 -14.03
C GLU A 89 -18.14 18.76 -13.03
N GLU A 90 -19.33 19.19 -13.45
CA GLU A 90 -20.55 19.02 -12.63
C GLU A 90 -21.43 17.94 -13.25
N SER A 91 -21.34 16.71 -12.73
CA SER A 91 -22.02 15.56 -13.33
C SER A 91 -22.57 14.59 -12.29
N MET A 92 -23.90 14.52 -12.23
CA MET A 92 -24.62 13.48 -11.48
C MET A 92 -24.33 12.09 -12.03
N GLU A 93 -24.29 11.95 -13.37
CA GLU A 93 -24.09 10.66 -14.04
C GLU A 93 -22.71 10.08 -13.76
N PHE A 94 -21.66 10.91 -13.73
CA PHE A 94 -20.33 10.51 -13.31
C PHE A 94 -20.32 10.01 -11.85
N SER A 95 -20.92 10.79 -10.94
CA SER A 95 -21.01 10.41 -9.52
C SER A 95 -21.70 9.04 -9.36
N ASP A 96 -22.85 8.86 -10.01
CA ASP A 96 -23.62 7.62 -9.98
C ASP A 96 -22.85 6.43 -10.59
N LYS A 97 -22.08 6.67 -11.66
CA LYS A 97 -21.28 5.65 -12.35
C LYS A 97 -20.11 5.15 -11.51
N PHE A 98 -19.35 6.06 -10.91
CA PHE A 98 -18.04 5.75 -10.30
C PHE A 98 -18.05 5.59 -8.79
N TRP A 99 -19.03 6.21 -8.11
CA TRP A 99 -19.17 6.15 -6.64
C TRP A 99 -20.45 5.45 -6.22
N GLY A 100 -21.47 5.41 -7.09
CA GLY A 100 -22.79 4.87 -6.75
C GLY A 100 -23.55 5.80 -5.81
N ARG A 101 -24.61 5.27 -5.20
CA ARG A 101 -25.45 6.00 -4.24
C ARG A 101 -25.58 5.19 -2.94
N SER A 102 -24.85 5.57 -1.89
CA SER A 102 -25.10 5.09 -0.53
C SER A 102 -26.38 5.73 0.06
N ASP A 103 -26.64 7.00 -0.26
CA ASP A 103 -27.91 7.69 -0.03
C ASP A 103 -28.30 8.45 -1.32
N PRO A 104 -29.47 8.19 -1.93
CA PRO A 104 -29.96 8.93 -3.08
C PRO A 104 -30.08 10.45 -2.89
N ARG A 105 -30.04 10.95 -1.65
CA ARG A 105 -30.14 12.38 -1.30
C ARG A 105 -28.79 13.08 -1.13
N ALA A 106 -27.67 12.37 -1.17
CA ALA A 106 -26.33 12.95 -0.93
C ALA A 106 -25.31 12.67 -2.06
N PRO A 107 -25.62 12.95 -3.34
CA PRO A 107 -24.69 12.77 -4.44
C PRO A 107 -23.49 13.74 -4.36
N TRP A 108 -22.41 13.42 -5.08
CA TRP A 108 -21.21 14.25 -5.17
C TRP A 108 -21.04 14.87 -6.57
N PRO A 109 -21.98 15.69 -7.07
CA PRO A 109 -21.95 16.18 -8.45
C PRO A 109 -20.75 17.08 -8.76
N CYS A 110 -20.15 17.72 -7.75
CA CYS A 110 -19.01 18.63 -7.95
C CYS A 110 -17.71 17.83 -8.04
N ILE A 111 -17.37 17.35 -9.24
CA ILE A 111 -16.18 16.55 -9.51
C ILE A 111 -14.99 17.44 -9.82
N PHE A 112 -13.82 17.05 -9.34
CA PHE A 112 -12.56 17.63 -9.77
C PHE A 112 -11.53 16.55 -10.09
N PHE A 113 -10.73 16.80 -11.12
CA PHE A 113 -9.73 15.87 -11.66
C PHE A 113 -8.32 16.36 -11.36
N VAL A 114 -7.43 15.45 -10.96
CA VAL A 114 -6.08 15.79 -10.49
C VAL A 114 -4.97 14.97 -11.15
N SER A 115 -3.84 15.65 -11.41
CA SER A 115 -2.55 15.10 -11.86
C SER A 115 -1.52 15.12 -10.72
N ASP A 116 -0.28 14.73 -11.01
CA ASP A 116 0.89 14.93 -10.13
C ASP A 116 0.68 14.32 -8.74
N TYR A 117 0.29 13.05 -8.71
CA TYR A 117 -0.01 12.33 -7.48
C TYR A 117 1.27 11.99 -6.72
N HIS A 118 1.59 12.78 -5.71
CA HIS A 118 2.80 12.62 -4.89
C HIS A 118 2.44 12.16 -3.47
N PRO A 119 3.05 11.08 -2.95
CA PRO A 119 2.93 10.70 -1.55
C PRO A 119 3.70 11.68 -0.65
N ILE A 120 3.15 11.98 0.53
CA ILE A 120 3.76 12.80 1.58
C ILE A 120 3.42 12.22 2.95
N ASP A 121 4.13 12.63 3.99
CA ASP A 121 3.83 12.24 5.38
C ASP A 121 3.78 13.48 6.28
N LEU A 122 2.88 14.43 5.97
CA LEU A 122 2.83 15.73 6.63
C LEU A 122 1.84 15.73 7.81
N PRO A 123 2.28 15.81 9.09
CA PRO A 123 1.38 15.92 10.22
C PRO A 123 0.51 17.18 10.14
N ILE A 124 -0.76 17.09 10.55
CA ILE A 124 -1.65 18.27 10.58
C ILE A 124 -1.11 19.38 11.50
N ALA A 125 -0.37 19.00 12.54
CA ALA A 125 0.31 19.92 13.45
C ALA A 125 1.37 20.77 12.73
N THR A 126 2.08 20.22 11.75
CA THR A 126 3.08 20.94 10.94
C THR A 126 2.41 21.99 10.08
N LEU A 127 1.34 21.63 9.36
CA LEU A 127 0.57 22.61 8.57
C LEU A 127 -0.05 23.71 9.45
N ARG A 128 -0.50 23.36 10.66
CA ARG A 128 -1.13 24.31 11.60
C ARG A 128 -0.18 25.42 12.07
N GLN A 129 1.13 25.23 12.04
CA GLN A 129 2.10 26.30 12.39
C GLN A 129 1.98 27.53 11.48
N PHE A 130 1.47 27.36 10.26
CA PHE A 130 1.28 28.43 9.28
C PHE A 130 -0.11 29.08 9.38
N THR A 131 -1.05 28.49 10.13
CA THR A 131 -2.45 28.90 10.20
C THR A 131 -2.80 29.53 11.54
N ASN A 132 -3.79 30.42 11.54
CA ASN A 132 -4.40 30.95 12.76
C ASN A 132 -5.53 30.02 13.27
N TYR A 133 -5.42 28.70 13.02
CA TYR A 133 -6.41 27.72 13.51
C TYR A 133 -6.13 27.38 14.97
N ALA A 134 -7.20 27.18 15.75
CA ALA A 134 -7.10 26.85 17.17
C ALA A 134 -6.33 25.53 17.41
N GLU A 135 -5.69 25.41 18.58
CA GLU A 135 -4.86 24.23 18.92
C GLU A 135 -5.65 22.90 18.93
N ASN A 136 -6.96 22.97 19.18
CA ASN A 136 -7.87 21.83 19.11
C ASN A 136 -8.35 21.49 17.68
N TRP A 137 -7.89 22.22 16.66
CA TRP A 137 -8.05 21.83 15.25
C TRP A 137 -7.09 20.67 14.95
N ASP A 138 -7.57 19.46 15.25
CA ASP A 138 -6.88 18.18 15.15
C ASP A 138 -7.20 17.42 13.86
N ARG A 139 -8.16 17.91 13.06
CA ARG A 139 -8.65 17.25 11.84
C ARG A 139 -9.27 18.23 10.84
N VAL A 140 -9.10 17.93 9.57
CA VAL A 140 -9.82 18.62 8.47
C VAL A 140 -11.29 18.21 8.50
N GLN A 141 -12.19 19.19 8.61
CA GLN A 141 -13.64 18.99 8.68
C GLN A 141 -14.33 19.48 7.40
N GLY A 142 -14.51 18.56 6.44
CA GLY A 142 -15.03 18.86 5.11
C GLY A 142 -13.98 19.44 4.15
N PHE A 143 -14.33 19.55 2.87
CA PHE A 143 -13.46 20.17 1.86
C PHE A 143 -13.37 21.68 2.08
N MET A 144 -12.17 22.23 2.21
CA MET A 144 -11.94 23.64 2.52
C MET A 144 -10.65 24.18 1.91
N PRO A 145 -10.58 25.47 1.51
CA PRO A 145 -9.31 26.11 1.22
C PRO A 145 -8.48 26.29 2.50
N LEU A 146 -7.16 26.27 2.35
CA LEU A 146 -6.23 26.86 3.31
C LEU A 146 -6.33 28.39 3.20
N THR A 147 -6.02 29.13 4.28
CA THR A 147 -5.99 30.59 4.19
C THR A 147 -4.86 31.08 3.28
N GLN A 148 -5.10 32.19 2.58
CA GLN A 148 -4.08 32.83 1.74
C GLN A 148 -2.83 33.18 2.56
N GLU A 149 -3.01 33.80 3.73
CA GLU A 149 -1.95 34.12 4.70
C GLU A 149 -1.07 32.91 5.05
N ALA A 150 -1.65 31.73 5.25
CA ALA A 150 -0.89 30.52 5.54
C ALA A 150 -0.12 30.01 4.31
N THR A 151 -0.69 30.16 3.12
CA THR A 151 -0.04 29.80 1.85
C THR A 151 1.15 30.75 1.58
N GLU A 152 0.98 32.04 1.87
CA GLU A 152 2.03 33.06 1.77
C GLU A 152 3.18 32.76 2.75
N LYS A 153 2.89 32.51 4.04
CA LYS A 153 3.92 32.12 5.03
C LYS A 153 4.69 30.85 4.62
N ILE A 154 4.03 29.86 4.03
CA ILE A 154 4.69 28.65 3.51
C ILE A 154 5.65 29.01 2.37
N ILE A 155 5.22 29.87 1.43
CA ILE A 155 6.06 30.30 0.30
C ILE A 155 7.22 31.19 0.77
N GLU A 156 7.01 32.08 1.74
CA GLU A 156 8.06 32.91 2.34
C GLU A 156 9.13 32.05 3.05
N GLN A 157 8.72 31.04 3.83
CA GLN A 157 9.65 30.21 4.60
C GLN A 157 10.41 29.19 3.74
N TYR A 158 9.78 28.61 2.70
CA TYR A 158 10.35 27.50 1.93
C TYR A 158 10.65 27.83 0.47
N GLY A 159 10.28 29.02 -0.01
CA GLY A 159 10.41 29.46 -1.41
C GLY A 159 9.36 28.88 -2.36
N SER A 160 8.75 27.74 -2.03
CA SER A 160 7.57 27.21 -2.74
C SER A 160 6.79 26.22 -1.87
N VAL A 161 5.55 25.94 -2.25
CA VAL A 161 4.70 24.94 -1.55
C VAL A 161 5.25 23.54 -1.74
N GLU A 162 5.80 23.22 -2.91
CA GLU A 162 6.36 21.91 -3.23
C GLU A 162 7.58 21.61 -2.37
N LYS A 163 8.44 22.62 -2.12
CA LYS A 163 9.57 22.49 -1.19
C LYS A 163 9.12 22.19 0.24
N PHE A 164 8.06 22.85 0.71
CA PHE A 164 7.44 22.54 2.00
C PHE A 164 6.91 21.09 2.05
N LEU A 165 6.23 20.64 1.00
CA LEU A 165 5.64 19.30 0.93
C LEU A 165 6.67 18.16 0.79
N SER A 166 7.91 18.45 0.39
CA SER A 166 9.00 17.45 0.29
C SER A 166 9.77 17.18 1.59
N LEU A 167 9.64 18.02 2.62
CA LEU A 167 10.47 17.96 3.85
C LEU A 167 10.35 16.64 4.62
N ASP A 168 9.14 16.09 4.73
CA ASP A 168 8.89 14.85 5.47
C ASP A 168 9.38 13.59 4.73
N ILE A 169 9.76 13.69 3.44
CA ILE A 169 10.47 12.61 2.75
C ILE A 169 11.95 12.64 3.16
N GLU A 170 12.59 13.80 3.22
CA GLU A 170 14.01 13.86 3.63
C GLU A 170 14.21 13.48 5.10
N SER A 171 13.38 13.96 6.04
CA SER A 171 13.54 13.64 7.46
C SER A 171 13.33 12.15 7.74
N HIS A 172 12.26 11.54 7.21
CA HIS A 172 11.90 10.15 7.49
C HIS A 172 12.93 9.15 6.95
N TYR A 173 13.57 9.47 5.83
CA TYR A 173 14.69 8.67 5.32
C TYR A 173 16.00 8.98 6.05
N LYS A 174 16.26 10.22 6.45
CA LYS A 174 17.50 10.58 7.15
C LYS A 174 17.59 9.98 8.54
N ASP A 175 16.51 9.98 9.32
CA ASP A 175 16.49 9.32 10.63
C ASP A 175 16.60 7.79 10.48
N THR A 176 15.93 7.20 9.48
CA THR A 176 16.03 5.76 9.20
C THR A 176 17.42 5.35 8.74
N ILE A 177 18.07 6.14 7.87
CA ILE A 177 19.44 5.91 7.40
C ILE A 177 20.43 6.08 8.56
N THR A 178 20.31 7.15 9.36
CA THR A 178 21.20 7.38 10.52
C THR A 178 21.09 6.24 11.54
N GLN A 179 19.88 5.79 11.87
CA GLN A 179 19.67 4.66 12.78
C GLN A 179 20.19 3.33 12.20
N LEU A 180 20.14 3.13 10.89
CA LEU A 180 20.74 1.95 10.24
C LEU A 180 22.28 2.04 10.24
N GLU A 181 22.85 3.20 9.92
CA GLU A 181 24.30 3.44 9.91
C GLU A 181 24.91 3.27 11.32
N GLU A 182 24.25 3.82 12.36
CA GLU A 182 24.63 3.61 13.76
C GLU A 182 24.49 2.13 14.19
N TYR A 183 23.41 1.45 13.78
CA TYR A 183 23.19 0.03 14.06
C TYR A 183 24.23 -0.88 13.40
N TYR A 184 24.63 -0.59 12.15
CA TYR A 184 25.67 -1.36 11.46
C TYR A 184 27.09 -1.01 11.94
N ALA A 185 27.32 0.18 12.50
CA ALA A 185 28.60 0.56 13.09
C ALA A 185 28.91 -0.17 14.42
N ASP A 186 27.89 -0.58 15.17
CA ASP A 186 28.03 -1.26 16.48
C ASP A 186 27.71 -2.78 16.42
N MET A 187 27.59 -3.38 15.23
CA MET A 187 27.45 -4.84 15.10
C MET A 187 28.80 -5.55 15.37
N PRO A 188 28.95 -6.34 16.45
CA PRO A 188 30.17 -7.08 16.68
C PRO A 188 30.35 -8.23 15.68
N GLU A 189 31.56 -8.39 15.14
CA GLU A 189 31.96 -9.55 14.33
C GLU A 189 31.88 -10.87 15.14
N ARG A 190 30.69 -11.49 15.24
CA ARG A 190 30.55 -12.88 15.74
C ARG A 190 29.15 -13.49 15.58
N ILE A 191 28.85 -14.03 14.40
CA ILE A 191 28.12 -15.31 14.31
C ILE A 191 28.82 -16.22 13.28
N THR A 192 29.97 -16.77 13.67
CA THR A 192 30.43 -18.05 13.13
C THR A 192 30.72 -19.02 14.30
N LYS A 193 30.21 -20.26 14.17
CA LYS A 193 30.45 -21.45 15.03
C LYS A 193 29.73 -21.50 16.40
N GLY A 194 29.00 -22.62 16.65
CA GLY A 194 28.66 -23.07 18.01
C GLY A 194 27.33 -23.85 18.16
N ASN A 195 27.39 -25.16 18.47
CA ASN A 195 26.23 -26.06 18.62
C ASN A 195 25.35 -25.80 19.86
N PRO A 196 24.02 -26.06 19.80
CA PRO A 196 23.13 -25.96 20.96
C PRO A 196 23.05 -27.25 21.81
N LYS A 197 23.00 -27.11 23.15
CA LYS A 197 22.50 -28.15 24.09
C LYS A 197 21.69 -27.53 25.26
N VAL A 198 20.40 -27.90 25.31
CA VAL A 198 19.46 -28.09 26.46
C VAL A 198 19.82 -27.43 27.81
N ALA A 199 18.99 -26.54 28.41
CA ALA A 199 17.83 -26.83 29.30
C ALA A 199 17.11 -25.49 29.72
N GLN A 200 16.00 -25.39 30.50
CA GLN A 200 15.04 -26.35 31.12
C GLN A 200 13.57 -25.78 31.16
N LYS A 201 12.85 -25.69 32.30
CA LYS A 201 11.39 -25.33 32.34
C LYS A 201 10.87 -24.70 33.68
N LYS A 202 10.15 -23.56 33.57
CA LYS A 202 9.06 -22.95 34.42
C LYS A 202 9.04 -23.03 35.97
N GLU A 203 8.68 -21.92 36.64
CA GLU A 203 7.43 -21.79 37.44
C GLU A 203 7.06 -20.31 37.74
N LEU A 204 5.77 -20.02 38.01
CA LEU A 204 5.22 -18.68 38.35
C LEU A 204 3.90 -18.86 39.13
N ARG A 205 3.68 -18.07 40.20
CA ARG A 205 2.47 -18.03 41.06
C ARG A 205 2.35 -16.64 41.73
N ASP A 206 1.22 -16.13 42.21
CA ASP A 206 -0.18 -16.15 41.73
C ASP A 206 -1.03 -15.13 42.57
N ILE A 207 -2.31 -14.95 42.24
CA ILE A 207 -3.45 -14.40 43.05
C ILE A 207 -3.88 -12.91 42.91
N PRO A 208 -5.21 -12.59 42.91
CA PRO A 208 -5.80 -11.53 42.06
C PRO A 208 -7.02 -10.76 42.68
N SER A 209 -7.98 -10.37 41.82
CA SER A 209 -9.39 -9.97 42.07
C SER A 209 -9.65 -8.62 42.79
N GLU A 210 -10.49 -7.70 42.30
CA GLU A 210 -11.68 -7.82 41.41
C GLU A 210 -11.73 -6.76 40.26
N ARG A 211 -12.67 -6.94 39.30
CA ARG A 211 -12.90 -6.16 38.03
C ARG A 211 -11.90 -6.44 36.88
N ILE A 212 -11.95 -7.56 36.12
CA ILE A 212 -13.02 -8.00 35.17
C ILE A 212 -13.51 -6.79 34.33
N LEU A 213 -13.41 -6.68 32.98
CA LEU A 213 -13.07 -7.52 31.81
C LEU A 213 -12.53 -6.56 30.69
N THR A 214 -12.05 -6.93 29.48
CA THR A 214 -12.34 -8.10 28.61
C THR A 214 -11.16 -8.43 27.69
N TYR A 215 -10.96 -9.72 27.42
CA TYR A 215 -10.01 -10.24 26.43
C TYR A 215 -10.50 -10.09 24.99
N PHE A 216 -9.56 -10.12 24.03
CA PHE A 216 -9.75 -10.87 22.79
C PHE A 216 -8.57 -11.80 22.52
N SER A 217 -8.66 -13.03 23.04
CA SER A 217 -7.85 -14.14 22.56
C SER A 217 -8.22 -14.45 21.12
N LYS A 218 -7.25 -14.45 20.19
CA LYS A 218 -7.42 -15.16 18.92
C LYS A 218 -7.14 -16.64 19.16
N ASP A 219 -8.22 -17.42 19.20
CA ASP A 219 -8.28 -18.88 19.22
C ASP A 219 -6.94 -19.59 18.95
N ALA A 220 -6.38 -20.23 19.97
CA ALA A 220 -5.25 -21.15 19.80
C ALA A 220 -5.58 -22.27 18.79
N GLN A 221 -6.85 -22.68 18.68
CA GLN A 221 -7.33 -23.59 17.63
C GLN A 221 -7.27 -22.98 16.21
N LYS A 222 -7.52 -21.68 16.02
CA LYS A 222 -7.37 -21.03 14.70
C LYS A 222 -5.89 -20.87 14.34
N LEU A 223 -5.03 -20.56 15.33
CA LEU A 223 -3.58 -20.52 15.13
C LEU A 223 -3.04 -21.91 14.71
N GLY A 224 -3.44 -22.95 15.44
CA GLY A 224 -3.09 -24.33 15.10
C GLY A 224 -3.57 -24.74 13.70
N LYS A 225 -4.84 -24.49 13.36
CA LYS A 225 -5.40 -24.79 12.02
C LYS A 225 -4.72 -24.00 10.90
N ALA A 226 -4.35 -22.74 11.14
CA ALA A 226 -3.64 -21.93 10.15
C ALA A 226 -2.21 -22.44 9.90
N ASN A 227 -1.49 -22.86 10.95
CA ASN A 227 -0.15 -23.43 10.81
C ASN A 227 -0.18 -24.79 10.07
N HIS A 228 -1.17 -25.65 10.36
CA HIS A 228 -1.33 -26.91 9.61
C HIS A 228 -1.64 -26.63 8.14
N ALA A 229 -2.58 -25.73 7.84
CA ALA A 229 -2.93 -25.38 6.46
C ALA A 229 -1.78 -24.71 5.67
N HIS A 230 -0.88 -23.99 6.35
CA HIS A 230 0.33 -23.44 5.73
C HIS A 230 1.37 -24.53 5.47
N GLN A 231 1.64 -25.42 6.43
CA GLN A 231 2.54 -26.56 6.22
C GLN A 231 2.02 -27.52 5.13
N ASP A 232 0.71 -27.77 5.09
CA ASP A 232 0.05 -28.55 4.04
C ASP A 232 0.24 -27.92 2.66
N LEU A 233 0.28 -26.58 2.56
CA LEU A 233 0.54 -25.86 1.31
C LEU A 233 2.02 -25.97 0.90
N VAL A 234 2.95 -25.84 1.86
CA VAL A 234 4.40 -26.00 1.63
C VAL A 234 4.71 -27.41 1.14
N ASN A 235 4.27 -28.44 1.86
CA ASN A 235 4.50 -29.85 1.50
C ASN A 235 3.94 -30.16 0.10
N ARG A 236 2.73 -29.67 -0.21
CA ARG A 236 2.11 -29.78 -1.53
C ARG A 236 2.95 -29.18 -2.66
N PHE A 237 3.57 -28.03 -2.43
CA PHE A 237 4.45 -27.41 -3.42
C PHE A 237 5.78 -28.18 -3.56
N ILE A 238 6.31 -28.74 -2.47
CA ILE A 238 7.48 -29.64 -2.52
C ILE A 238 7.16 -30.87 -3.37
N ASP A 239 6.11 -31.63 -3.04
CA ASP A 239 5.67 -32.82 -3.79
C ASP A 239 5.51 -32.50 -5.30
N PHE A 240 4.88 -31.35 -5.60
CA PHE A 240 4.66 -30.90 -6.97
C PHE A 240 5.97 -30.61 -7.72
N PHE A 241 6.93 -29.90 -7.11
CA PHE A 241 8.19 -29.58 -7.78
C PHE A 241 9.16 -30.75 -7.87
N GLU A 242 9.18 -31.66 -6.89
CA GLU A 242 10.01 -32.88 -6.94
C GLU A 242 9.60 -33.81 -8.09
N ILE A 243 8.29 -33.94 -8.38
CA ILE A 243 7.78 -34.70 -9.54
C ILE A 243 8.37 -34.19 -10.87
N TYR A 244 8.65 -32.89 -10.99
CA TYR A 244 9.26 -32.28 -12.17
C TYR A 244 10.79 -32.16 -12.10
N GLY A 245 11.43 -32.81 -11.12
CA GLY A 245 12.88 -32.81 -10.95
C GLY A 245 13.46 -31.55 -10.31
N GLY A 246 12.64 -30.78 -9.59
CA GLY A 246 13.10 -29.66 -8.77
C GLY A 246 13.72 -30.13 -7.45
N ILE A 247 14.83 -29.51 -7.05
CA ILE A 247 15.46 -29.69 -5.75
C ILE A 247 14.88 -28.64 -4.80
N CYS A 248 14.11 -29.10 -3.81
CA CYS A 248 13.37 -28.26 -2.87
C CYS A 248 14.16 -28.04 -1.56
N GLN A 249 14.09 -26.82 -1.01
CA GLN A 249 14.68 -26.43 0.29
C GLN A 249 13.72 -25.51 1.04
N THR A 250 13.59 -25.68 2.36
CA THR A 250 12.81 -24.78 3.23
C THR A 250 13.70 -24.25 4.35
N ASP A 251 13.40 -23.06 4.87
CA ASP A 251 14.17 -22.45 5.97
C ASP A 251 13.22 -21.68 6.89
N GLU A 252 12.91 -22.25 8.07
CA GLU A 252 11.94 -21.73 9.05
C GLU A 252 12.16 -20.27 9.48
N LYS A 253 13.35 -19.70 9.20
CA LYS A 253 13.74 -18.35 9.61
C LYS A 253 13.87 -17.38 8.44
N SER A 254 13.84 -17.86 7.19
CA SER A 254 14.14 -17.01 6.04
C SER A 254 13.32 -17.22 4.78
N TYR A 255 12.74 -18.39 4.48
CA TYR A 255 11.82 -18.55 3.34
C TYR A 255 10.99 -19.84 3.39
N ASP A 256 9.76 -19.76 2.89
CA ASP A 256 8.83 -20.89 2.93
C ASP A 256 9.28 -22.04 2.01
N LEU A 257 9.79 -21.74 0.81
CA LEU A 257 10.37 -22.72 -0.11
C LEU A 257 11.30 -22.05 -1.14
N LEU A 258 12.44 -22.67 -1.41
CA LEU A 258 13.34 -22.38 -2.54
C LEU A 258 13.44 -23.64 -3.39
N VAL A 259 13.23 -23.53 -4.70
CA VAL A 259 13.35 -24.63 -5.66
C VAL A 259 14.44 -24.33 -6.67
N ASN A 260 15.41 -25.22 -6.86
CA ASN A 260 16.29 -25.21 -8.03
C ASN A 260 15.79 -26.24 -9.05
N ILE A 261 15.44 -25.79 -10.25
CA ILE A 261 15.12 -26.66 -11.39
C ILE A 261 15.86 -26.13 -12.62
N LYS A 262 16.59 -27.00 -13.33
CA LYS A 262 17.36 -26.67 -14.55
C LYS A 262 18.28 -25.44 -14.39
N ASN A 263 19.00 -25.38 -13.27
CA ASN A 263 19.92 -24.29 -12.92
C ASN A 263 19.27 -22.91 -12.77
N LYS A 264 18.01 -22.90 -12.34
CA LYS A 264 17.21 -21.70 -12.12
C LYS A 264 16.48 -21.78 -10.78
N PHE A 265 16.65 -20.73 -9.99
CA PHE A 265 16.09 -20.66 -8.64
C PHE A 265 14.71 -20.01 -8.63
N TYR A 266 13.78 -20.61 -7.89
CA TYR A 266 12.42 -20.13 -7.68
C TYR A 266 12.18 -19.99 -6.18
N LEU A 267 12.11 -18.74 -5.72
CA LEU A 267 11.93 -18.38 -4.32
C LEU A 267 10.44 -18.14 -4.03
N PHE A 268 9.84 -18.98 -3.21
CA PHE A 268 8.41 -18.94 -2.87
C PHE A 268 8.15 -18.35 -1.49
N GLU A 269 7.12 -17.52 -1.44
CA GLU A 269 6.38 -17.19 -0.23
C GLU A 269 4.95 -17.76 -0.36
N MET A 270 4.43 -18.34 0.71
CA MET A 270 3.18 -19.11 0.72
C MET A 270 2.17 -18.51 1.70
N LYS A 271 1.18 -17.79 1.17
CA LYS A 271 0.17 -17.12 2.00
C LYS A 271 -1.19 -17.78 1.91
N SER A 272 -1.80 -18.01 3.08
CA SER A 272 -3.25 -18.15 3.15
C SER A 272 -3.90 -16.85 2.70
N THR A 273 -5.04 -16.93 2.04
CA THR A 273 -5.73 -15.74 1.52
C THR A 273 -6.70 -15.11 2.54
N ALA A 274 -6.61 -15.52 3.80
CA ALA A 274 -7.23 -14.82 4.92
C ALA A 274 -6.64 -13.40 5.01
N ASN A 275 -7.45 -12.39 4.62
CA ASN A 275 -6.99 -11.02 4.39
C ASN A 275 -5.92 -10.90 3.29
N MET A 276 -6.22 -11.47 2.11
CA MET A 276 -5.37 -11.51 0.91
C MET A 276 -4.62 -10.19 0.61
N LYS A 277 -5.26 -9.01 0.68
CA LYS A 277 -4.57 -7.70 0.44
C LYS A 277 -3.46 -7.38 1.45
N LYS A 278 -3.61 -7.81 2.71
CA LYS A 278 -2.52 -7.68 3.70
C LYS A 278 -1.41 -8.69 3.40
N GLN A 279 -1.80 -9.93 3.10
CA GLN A 279 -0.88 -11.04 2.89
C GLN A 279 -0.01 -10.88 1.65
N ILE A 280 -0.58 -10.48 0.50
CA ILE A 280 0.17 -10.19 -0.74
C ILE A 280 1.21 -9.08 -0.49
N ARG A 281 0.84 -8.00 0.21
CA ARG A 281 1.79 -6.90 0.51
C ARG A 281 2.91 -7.31 1.45
N ALA A 282 2.63 -8.15 2.44
CA ALA A 282 3.67 -8.73 3.30
C ALA A 282 4.59 -9.64 2.48
N ALA A 283 4.02 -10.52 1.65
CA ALA A 283 4.76 -11.45 0.81
C ALA A 283 5.71 -10.75 -0.18
N ILE A 284 5.31 -9.63 -0.77
CA ILE A 284 6.20 -8.84 -1.64
C ILE A 284 7.44 -8.38 -0.86
N ALA A 285 7.25 -7.74 0.30
CA ALA A 285 8.38 -7.27 1.12
C ALA A 285 9.27 -8.42 1.60
N GLN A 286 8.67 -9.56 1.96
CA GLN A 286 9.39 -10.78 2.32
C GLN A 286 10.24 -11.30 1.14
N LEU A 287 9.64 -11.54 -0.03
CA LEU A 287 10.34 -12.06 -1.21
C LEU A 287 11.57 -11.24 -1.62
N PHE A 288 11.49 -9.91 -1.62
CA PHE A 288 12.64 -9.04 -1.93
C PHE A 288 13.70 -9.06 -0.82
N SER A 289 13.29 -9.05 0.45
CA SER A 289 14.21 -9.19 1.59
C SER A 289 14.94 -10.55 1.55
N TYR A 290 14.22 -11.62 1.27
CA TYR A 290 14.72 -12.98 1.28
C TYR A 290 15.68 -13.26 0.12
N GLU A 291 15.38 -12.75 -1.07
CA GLU A 291 16.30 -12.76 -2.19
C GLU A 291 17.64 -12.11 -1.79
N TYR A 292 17.58 -10.91 -1.21
CA TYR A 292 18.78 -10.11 -0.93
C TYR A 292 19.63 -10.68 0.22
N PHE A 293 19.02 -10.98 1.36
CA PHE A 293 19.76 -11.35 2.58
C PHE A 293 20.07 -12.84 2.72
N TYR A 294 19.27 -13.73 2.12
CA TYR A 294 19.35 -15.17 2.40
C TYR A 294 19.63 -16.03 1.16
N VAL A 295 19.09 -15.68 -0.01
CA VAL A 295 19.27 -16.48 -1.23
C VAL A 295 20.49 -16.04 -2.03
N ARG A 296 20.63 -14.75 -2.39
CA ARG A 296 21.77 -14.24 -3.18
C ARG A 296 23.13 -14.61 -2.57
N PRO A 297 23.39 -14.54 -1.25
CA PRO A 297 24.68 -14.93 -0.68
C PRO A 297 24.98 -16.44 -0.74
N ARG A 298 23.99 -17.27 -1.10
CA ARG A 298 24.10 -18.73 -1.21
C ARG A 298 24.13 -19.23 -2.67
N VAL A 299 23.96 -18.33 -3.64
CA VAL A 299 23.90 -18.62 -5.08
C VAL A 299 25.13 -17.99 -5.74
N GLU A 300 25.84 -18.71 -6.59
CA GLU A 300 27.08 -18.20 -7.19
C GLU A 300 26.81 -16.95 -8.06
N GLU A 301 27.80 -16.04 -8.19
CA GLU A 301 27.59 -14.72 -8.83
C GLU A 301 27.06 -14.79 -10.26
N GLY A 302 27.31 -15.88 -11.01
CA GLY A 302 26.70 -16.12 -12.32
C GLY A 302 25.24 -16.58 -12.25
N GLU A 303 24.88 -17.39 -11.26
CA GLU A 303 23.55 -17.99 -11.09
C GLU A 303 22.53 -17.04 -10.45
N ALA A 304 23.00 -16.03 -9.70
CA ALA A 304 22.16 -15.04 -9.01
C ALA A 304 21.26 -14.23 -9.96
N SER A 305 21.62 -14.18 -11.25
CA SER A 305 20.83 -13.59 -12.33
C SER A 305 19.52 -14.34 -12.63
N SER A 306 19.34 -15.56 -12.10
CA SER A 306 18.25 -16.48 -12.44
C SER A 306 17.08 -16.50 -11.44
N ILE A 307 17.18 -15.83 -10.29
CA ILE A 307 16.24 -15.97 -9.16
C ILE A 307 14.86 -15.37 -9.50
N VAL A 308 13.87 -16.24 -9.72
CA VAL A 308 12.46 -15.87 -9.91
C VAL A 308 11.75 -15.85 -8.57
N LYS A 309 11.09 -14.74 -8.25
CA LYS A 309 10.22 -14.61 -7.08
C LYS A 309 8.84 -15.17 -7.38
N CYS A 310 8.29 -15.93 -6.44
CA CYS A 310 7.03 -16.63 -6.60
C CYS A 310 6.12 -16.42 -5.37
N LEU A 311 4.83 -16.21 -5.61
CA LEU A 311 3.82 -16.12 -4.55
C LEU A 311 2.78 -17.23 -4.72
N ALA A 312 2.74 -18.16 -3.76
CA ALA A 312 1.78 -19.24 -3.70
C ALA A 312 0.59 -18.89 -2.77
N LEU A 313 -0.63 -19.18 -3.23
CA LEU A 313 -1.87 -18.86 -2.53
C LEU A 313 -2.83 -20.06 -2.42
N ASP A 314 -3.56 -20.15 -1.31
CA ASP A 314 -4.56 -21.22 -1.09
C ASP A 314 -5.80 -21.16 -2.00
N ARG A 315 -6.01 -20.04 -2.72
CA ARG A 315 -7.02 -19.88 -3.79
C ARG A 315 -6.59 -18.80 -4.79
N LYS A 316 -7.20 -18.83 -5.99
CA LYS A 316 -6.95 -17.86 -7.06
C LYS A 316 -7.13 -16.41 -6.59
N PRO A 317 -6.12 -15.54 -6.74
CA PRO A 317 -6.28 -14.11 -6.47
C PRO A 317 -7.08 -13.39 -7.57
N PRO A 318 -7.71 -12.23 -7.27
CA PRO A 318 -8.35 -11.39 -8.28
C PRO A 318 -7.39 -11.00 -9.41
N LYS A 319 -7.92 -10.83 -10.63
CA LYS A 319 -7.15 -10.55 -11.85
C LYS A 319 -6.15 -9.39 -11.68
N ILE A 320 -6.59 -8.28 -11.09
CA ILE A 320 -5.76 -7.11 -10.81
C ILE A 320 -4.52 -7.39 -9.95
N TYR A 321 -4.58 -8.36 -9.01
CA TYR A 321 -3.40 -8.75 -8.24
C TYR A 321 -2.46 -9.64 -9.05
N MET A 322 -2.96 -10.49 -9.96
CA MET A 322 -2.10 -11.28 -10.85
C MET A 322 -1.37 -10.35 -11.84
N GLU A 323 -2.08 -9.38 -12.42
CA GLU A 323 -1.51 -8.36 -13.32
C GLU A 323 -0.46 -7.51 -12.62
N PHE A 324 -0.73 -7.06 -11.38
CA PHE A 324 0.25 -6.32 -10.58
C PHE A 324 1.47 -7.17 -10.19
N LEU A 325 1.28 -8.43 -9.80
CA LEU A 325 2.39 -9.32 -9.41
C LEU A 325 3.27 -9.65 -10.62
N ASP A 326 2.70 -9.93 -11.78
CA ASP A 326 3.47 -10.17 -13.02
C ASP A 326 4.22 -8.91 -13.48
N TYR A 327 3.60 -7.72 -13.37
CA TYR A 327 4.28 -6.43 -13.62
C TYR A 327 5.53 -6.22 -12.75
N ILE A 328 5.49 -6.59 -11.47
CA ILE A 328 6.67 -6.55 -10.57
C ILE A 328 7.53 -7.83 -10.63
N SER A 329 7.38 -8.65 -11.68
CA SER A 329 8.14 -9.89 -11.91
C SER A 329 8.04 -10.94 -10.80
N ILE A 330 6.87 -11.04 -10.15
CA ILE A 330 6.53 -12.11 -9.19
C ILE A 330 5.53 -13.08 -9.84
N LYS A 331 5.98 -14.31 -10.07
CA LYS A 331 5.16 -15.37 -10.66
C LYS A 331 4.13 -15.88 -9.64
N THR A 332 2.86 -15.94 -10.03
CA THR A 332 1.75 -16.21 -9.11
C THR A 332 1.22 -17.63 -9.27
N PHE A 333 1.14 -18.36 -8.15
CA PHE A 333 0.61 -19.72 -8.07
C PHE A 333 -0.60 -19.78 -7.14
N TRP A 334 -1.53 -20.69 -7.44
CA TRP A 334 -2.62 -20.99 -6.52
C TRP A 334 -3.09 -22.43 -6.59
N VAL A 335 -3.71 -22.90 -5.50
CA VAL A 335 -4.44 -24.17 -5.47
C VAL A 335 -5.92 -23.91 -5.76
N LYS A 336 -6.56 -24.81 -6.52
CA LYS A 336 -8.02 -24.88 -6.65
C LYS A 336 -8.43 -26.33 -6.85
N ASP A 337 -9.42 -26.80 -6.09
CA ASP A 337 -9.97 -28.17 -6.20
C ASP A 337 -8.90 -29.28 -6.11
N GLY A 338 -7.88 -29.07 -5.26
CA GLY A 338 -6.73 -29.96 -5.10
C GLY A 338 -5.68 -29.91 -6.23
N ARG A 339 -5.88 -29.09 -7.25
CA ARG A 339 -4.96 -28.92 -8.39
C ARG A 339 -4.17 -27.61 -8.27
N PHE A 340 -2.92 -27.63 -8.72
CA PHE A 340 -2.09 -26.45 -8.83
C PHE A 340 -2.35 -25.70 -10.14
N PHE A 341 -2.24 -24.38 -10.07
CA PHE A 341 -2.34 -23.48 -11.20
C PHE A 341 -1.27 -22.42 -11.07
N GLY A 342 -0.68 -22.04 -12.20
CA GLY A 342 0.35 -21.02 -12.28
C GLY A 342 1.04 -21.05 -13.64
N PRO A 343 2.06 -20.21 -13.82
CA PRO A 343 2.87 -20.17 -15.04
C PRO A 343 3.54 -21.52 -15.34
N THR A 344 3.20 -22.12 -16.49
CA THR A 344 3.75 -23.41 -16.93
C THR A 344 5.13 -23.28 -17.57
N GLU A 345 5.56 -22.06 -17.90
CA GLU A 345 6.88 -21.78 -18.47
C GLU A 345 8.06 -22.14 -17.54
N ILE A 346 7.80 -22.44 -16.26
CA ILE A 346 8.80 -23.01 -15.35
C ILE A 346 9.28 -24.39 -15.80
N PHE A 347 8.45 -25.16 -16.50
CA PHE A 347 8.76 -26.53 -16.90
C PHE A 347 9.22 -26.63 -18.36
N SER A 348 8.68 -25.77 -19.23
CA SER A 348 8.98 -25.75 -20.66
C SER A 348 10.24 -24.92 -20.99
N THR A 349 11.39 -25.57 -20.87
CA THR A 349 12.60 -25.28 -21.66
C THR A 349 13.43 -26.55 -21.73
#